data_AF-A0A1Y1MWF2-F1
#
_entry.id   AF-A0A1Y1MWF2-F1
#
_cell.length_a   1.000
_cell.length_b   1.000
_cell.length_c   1.000
_cell.angle_alpha   90.00
_cell.angle_beta   90.00
_cell.angle_gamma   90.00
#
_symmetry.space_group_name_H-M   'P 1'
#
loop_
_entity.id
_entity.type
_entity.pdbx_description
1 polymer ?
#
loop_
_entity_poly.entity_id
_entity_poly.type
_entity_poly.pdbx_seq_one_letter_code
_entity_poly.pdbx_strand_id
1 'polypeptide(L)'
;TEFPKKDLALRIAPELWLKRLVVGGVDKVFEIGPAFRNEGVDATHNPEFTMCEFYSAYTNLADLIKETEELLHGLAKHTQELISTQLTTLPPIDLSRFVRPFRQIEFIPGLEEAMGIRFPKLSSDDALPELLAVLKLAGITVPGEVPNSLPKLLDRLAAVYLEPMSFHEPIFITNHP
;
A
#
# COMPACT_ATOMS: atom_id res chain seq x y z
N THR A 1 -37.52 0.01 -8.35
CA THR A 1 -36.11 -0.30 -8.66
C THR A 1 -36.10 -1.42 -9.68
N GLU A 2 -35.30 -1.32 -10.75
CA GLU A 2 -35.36 -2.24 -11.91
C GLU A 2 -34.94 -3.69 -11.60
N PHE A 3 -34.32 -3.94 -10.44
CA PHE A 3 -33.90 -5.28 -10.02
C PHE A 3 -34.31 -5.59 -8.57
N PRO A 4 -35.60 -5.84 -8.29
CA PRO A 4 -36.13 -5.98 -6.93
C PRO A 4 -35.66 -7.24 -6.17
N LYS A 5 -35.00 -8.19 -6.85
CA LYS A 5 -34.52 -9.45 -6.27
C LYS A 5 -33.00 -9.62 -6.35
N LYS A 6 -32.26 -8.57 -6.70
CA LYS A 6 -30.81 -8.64 -6.88
C LYS A 6 -30.11 -7.90 -5.75
N ASP A 7 -29.32 -8.64 -4.98
CA ASP A 7 -28.42 -8.03 -4.01
C ASP A 7 -27.31 -7.27 -4.74
N LEU A 8 -27.08 -6.03 -4.31
CA LEU A 8 -26.00 -5.19 -4.80
C LEU A 8 -25.05 -4.91 -3.66
N ALA A 9 -23.76 -4.88 -3.99
CA ALA A 9 -22.70 -4.48 -3.07
C ALA A 9 -22.12 -3.15 -3.53
N LEU A 10 -21.80 -2.29 -2.57
CA LEU A 10 -20.95 -1.13 -2.83
C LEU A 10 -19.54 -1.60 -3.19
N ARG A 11 -18.86 -0.87 -4.07
CA ARG A 11 -17.52 -1.23 -4.53
C ARG A 11 -16.47 -1.01 -3.44
N ILE A 12 -15.55 -1.96 -3.29
CA ILE A 12 -14.35 -1.80 -2.46
C ILE A 12 -13.18 -1.15 -3.21
N ALA A 13 -13.22 -1.19 -4.56
CA ALA A 13 -12.26 -0.63 -5.50
C ALA A 13 -12.86 -0.59 -6.93
N PRO A 14 -12.48 0.37 -7.80
CA PRO A 14 -12.87 0.39 -9.22
C PRO A 14 -12.02 -0.51 -10.14
N GLU A 15 -10.92 -1.10 -9.65
CA GLU A 15 -9.96 -1.96 -10.38
C GLU A 15 -10.54 -2.79 -11.54
N LEU A 16 -11.55 -3.64 -11.26
CA LEU A 16 -12.07 -4.58 -12.26
C LEU A 16 -12.71 -3.86 -13.47
N TRP A 17 -13.33 -2.71 -13.24
CA TRP A 17 -13.96 -1.93 -14.30
C TRP A 17 -12.93 -1.16 -15.11
N LEU A 18 -11.91 -0.59 -14.45
CA LEU A 18 -10.83 0.10 -15.14
C LEU A 18 -10.03 -0.87 -16.02
N LYS A 19 -9.71 -2.08 -15.54
CA LYS A 19 -9.08 -3.13 -16.36
C LYS A 19 -9.92 -3.52 -17.59
N ARG A 20 -11.25 -3.58 -17.46
CA ARG A 20 -12.14 -3.86 -18.60
C ARG A 20 -12.08 -2.74 -19.64
N LEU A 21 -11.94 -1.48 -19.23
CA LEU A 21 -11.75 -0.36 -20.16
C LEU A 21 -10.41 -0.46 -20.91
N VAL A 22 -9.33 -0.86 -20.22
CA VAL A 22 -8.04 -1.13 -20.86
C VAL A 22 -8.16 -2.25 -21.90
N VAL A 23 -8.79 -3.38 -21.54
CA VAL A 23 -9.08 -4.47 -22.50
C VAL A 23 -9.94 -3.99 -23.68
N GLY A 24 -10.84 -3.03 -23.42
CA GLY A 24 -11.67 -2.37 -24.43
C GLY A 24 -10.92 -1.36 -25.32
N GLY A 25 -9.62 -1.16 -25.13
CA GLY A 25 -8.77 -0.28 -25.94
C GLY A 25 -8.53 1.12 -25.34
N VAL A 26 -8.89 1.35 -24.07
CA VAL A 26 -8.56 2.59 -23.36
C VAL A 26 -7.20 2.44 -22.68
N ASP A 27 -6.12 2.74 -23.39
CA ASP A 27 -4.75 2.49 -22.93
C ASP A 27 -4.40 3.20 -21.61
N LYS A 28 -4.97 4.39 -21.34
CA LYS A 28 -4.78 5.12 -20.09
C LYS A 28 -6.11 5.58 -19.54
N VAL A 29 -6.43 5.13 -18.33
CA VAL A 29 -7.72 5.41 -17.67
C VAL A 29 -7.49 5.64 -16.18
N PHE A 30 -8.22 6.57 -15.59
CA PHE A 30 -8.23 6.78 -14.15
C PHE A 30 -9.64 7.10 -13.65
N GLU A 31 -9.87 6.87 -12.37
CA GLU A 31 -11.06 7.31 -11.68
C GLU A 31 -10.69 7.88 -10.30
N ILE A 32 -11.25 9.05 -9.97
CA ILE A 32 -11.26 9.60 -8.61
C ILE A 32 -12.68 9.49 -8.09
N GLY A 33 -12.89 8.74 -7.01
CA GLY A 33 -14.23 8.56 -6.47
C GLY A 33 -14.26 7.77 -5.16
N PRO A 34 -15.47 7.59 -4.61
CA PRO A 34 -15.64 6.88 -3.35
C PRO A 34 -15.48 5.36 -3.52
N ALA A 35 -14.88 4.74 -2.52
CA ALA A 35 -14.87 3.31 -2.27
C ALA A 35 -15.37 3.04 -0.84
N PHE A 36 -15.93 1.86 -0.64
CA PHE A 36 -16.64 1.51 0.59
C PHE A 36 -16.11 0.20 1.17
N ARG A 37 -15.70 0.20 2.43
CA ARG A 37 -15.26 -1.01 3.15
C ARG A 37 -16.01 -1.10 4.47
N ASN A 38 -16.72 -2.21 4.67
CA ASN A 38 -17.47 -2.47 5.89
C ASN A 38 -16.54 -3.07 6.96
N GLU A 39 -15.57 -2.25 7.40
CA GLU A 39 -14.51 -2.59 8.34
C GLU A 39 -14.57 -1.68 9.58
N GLY A 40 -13.64 -1.85 10.53
CA GLY A 40 -13.54 -1.00 11.72
C GLY A 40 -13.20 0.46 11.38
N VAL A 41 -13.56 1.38 12.29
CA VAL A 41 -13.24 2.81 12.16
C VAL A 41 -12.13 3.17 13.14
N ASP A 42 -11.09 3.84 12.65
CA ASP A 42 -9.99 4.36 13.46
C ASP A 42 -9.45 5.68 12.87
N ALA A 43 -8.29 6.15 13.34
CA ALA A 43 -7.68 7.41 12.89
C ALA A 43 -7.30 7.43 11.39
N THR A 44 -7.19 6.26 10.76
CA THR A 44 -6.77 6.06 9.37
C THR A 44 -7.83 5.36 8.50
N HIS A 45 -8.90 4.82 9.09
CA HIS A 45 -9.94 4.07 8.39
C HIS A 45 -11.32 4.73 8.55
N ASN A 46 -11.89 5.16 7.42
CA ASN A 46 -13.30 5.57 7.32
C ASN A 46 -14.05 4.61 6.37
N PRO A 47 -15.28 4.16 6.69
CA PRO A 47 -16.00 3.17 5.88
C PRO A 47 -16.29 3.61 4.44
N GLU A 48 -16.29 4.92 4.20
CA GLU A 48 -16.32 5.55 2.88
C GLU A 48 -15.06 6.41 2.72
N PHE A 49 -14.27 6.20 1.68
CA PHE A 49 -13.07 7.00 1.44
C PHE A 49 -12.91 7.31 -0.05
N THR A 50 -12.21 8.39 -0.36
CA THR A 50 -11.90 8.77 -1.74
C THR A 50 -10.56 8.19 -2.15
N MET A 51 -10.52 7.56 -3.31
CA MET A 51 -9.29 7.06 -3.91
C MET A 51 -9.16 7.53 -5.35
N CYS A 52 -7.91 7.61 -5.82
CA CYS A 52 -7.57 7.71 -7.23
C CYS A 52 -6.95 6.39 -7.65
N GLU A 53 -7.58 5.67 -8.58
CA GLU A 53 -6.98 4.51 -9.24
C GLU A 53 -6.78 4.82 -10.72
N PHE A 54 -5.63 4.42 -11.27
CA PHE A 54 -5.38 4.50 -12.69
C PHE A 54 -4.78 3.21 -13.23
N TYR A 55 -5.00 2.98 -14.52
CA TYR A 55 -4.39 1.92 -15.30
C TYR A 55 -3.75 2.52 -16.54
N SER A 56 -2.54 2.07 -16.84
CA SER A 56 -1.78 2.46 -18.02
C SER A 56 -1.24 1.20 -18.71
N ALA A 57 -1.68 0.96 -19.93
CA ALA A 57 -1.19 -0.11 -20.78
C ALA A 57 0.28 0.13 -21.13
N TYR A 58 1.02 -0.98 -21.31
CA TYR A 58 2.45 -0.98 -21.65
C TYR A 58 3.37 -0.34 -20.57
N THR A 59 2.87 -0.18 -19.35
CA THR A 59 3.60 0.34 -18.20
C THR A 59 4.04 -0.81 -17.30
N ASN A 60 5.29 -0.79 -16.82
CA ASN A 60 5.80 -1.75 -15.84
C ASN A 60 5.99 -1.10 -14.45
N LEU A 61 6.47 -1.88 -13.47
CA LEU A 61 6.68 -1.39 -12.11
C LEU A 61 7.66 -0.22 -12.02
N ALA A 62 8.75 -0.23 -12.79
CA ALA A 62 9.73 0.86 -12.76
C ALA A 62 9.14 2.18 -13.29
N ASP A 63 8.27 2.09 -14.30
CA ASP A 63 7.52 3.24 -14.80
C ASP A 63 6.55 3.78 -13.73
N LEU A 64 5.81 2.89 -13.04
CA LEU A 64 4.89 3.29 -11.96
C LEU A 64 5.61 3.92 -10.76
N ILE A 65 6.77 3.39 -10.38
CA ILE A 65 7.61 3.97 -9.33
C ILE A 65 7.99 5.40 -9.72
N LYS A 66 8.51 5.59 -10.94
CA LYS A 66 8.90 6.90 -11.45
C LYS A 66 7.71 7.88 -11.50
N GLU A 67 6.56 7.44 -12.00
CA GLU A 67 5.34 8.27 -12.04
C GLU A 67 4.86 8.66 -10.64
N THR A 68 4.91 7.72 -9.68
CA THR A 68 4.53 7.97 -8.28
C THR A 68 5.48 8.96 -7.60
N GLU A 69 6.79 8.81 -7.82
CA GLU A 69 7.78 9.76 -7.33
C GLU A 69 7.57 11.15 -7.92
N GLU A 70 7.36 11.25 -9.24
CA GLU A 70 7.06 12.51 -9.93
C GLU A 70 5.82 13.19 -9.38
N LEU A 71 4.75 12.42 -9.17
CA LEU A 71 3.50 12.90 -8.60
C LEU A 71 3.69 13.45 -7.18
N LEU A 72 4.27 12.66 -6.27
CA LEU A 72 4.42 13.06 -4.86
C LEU A 72 5.38 14.23 -4.69
N HIS A 73 6.51 14.22 -5.41
CA HIS A 73 7.45 15.34 -5.42
C HIS A 73 6.80 16.62 -5.97
N GLY A 74 6.07 16.51 -7.10
CA GLY A 74 5.38 17.62 -7.73
C GLY A 74 4.29 18.21 -6.84
N LEU A 75 3.48 17.37 -6.20
CA LEU A 75 2.46 17.78 -5.24
C LEU A 75 3.08 18.50 -4.05
N ALA A 76 4.12 17.94 -3.42
CA ALA A 76 4.78 18.58 -2.28
C ALA A 76 5.31 19.98 -2.64
N LYS A 77 5.99 20.11 -3.78
CA LYS A 77 6.49 21.40 -4.26
C LYS A 77 5.35 22.39 -4.54
N HIS A 78 4.35 21.98 -5.30
CA HIS A 78 3.23 22.84 -5.68
C HIS A 78 2.42 23.30 -4.45
N THR A 79 2.15 22.40 -3.51
CA THR A 79 1.46 22.73 -2.27
C THR A 79 2.31 23.68 -1.42
N GLN A 80 3.64 23.48 -1.32
CA GLN A 80 4.51 24.41 -0.61
C GLN A 80 4.52 25.81 -1.25
N GLU A 81 4.50 25.91 -2.57
CA GLU A 81 4.37 27.18 -3.29
C GLU A 81 3.05 27.88 -2.95
N LEU A 82 1.93 27.14 -2.94
CA LEU A 82 0.63 27.67 -2.53
C LEU A 82 0.61 28.09 -1.06
N ILE A 83 1.18 27.31 -0.14
CA ILE A 83 1.32 27.68 1.28
C ILE A 83 2.11 28.97 1.42
N SER A 84 3.20 29.12 0.66
CA SER A 84 4.07 30.30 0.74
C SER A 84 3.44 31.58 0.17
N THR A 85 2.37 31.46 -0.62
CA THR A 85 1.79 32.58 -1.39
C THR A 85 0.32 32.86 -1.11
N GLN A 86 -0.53 31.84 -1.07
CA GLN A 86 -1.99 31.95 -1.01
C GLN A 86 -2.59 31.32 0.26
N LEU A 87 -2.00 30.24 0.75
CA LEU A 87 -2.50 29.43 1.88
C LEU A 87 -1.58 29.56 3.10
N THR A 88 -1.15 30.79 3.40
CA THR A 88 -0.11 31.12 4.39
C THR A 88 -0.44 30.78 5.85
N THR A 89 -1.69 30.40 6.13
CA THR A 89 -2.14 29.91 7.44
C THR A 89 -1.84 28.44 7.67
N LEU A 90 -1.53 27.68 6.62
CA LEU A 90 -1.18 26.25 6.72
C LEU A 90 0.30 26.06 7.09
N PRO A 91 0.65 24.97 7.78
CA PRO A 91 2.04 24.67 8.09
C PRO A 91 2.85 24.39 6.82
N PRO A 92 4.15 24.75 6.78
CA PRO A 92 4.99 24.43 5.63
C PRO A 92 5.21 22.92 5.51
N ILE A 93 5.38 22.47 4.26
CA ILE A 93 5.78 21.11 3.91
C ILE A 93 7.31 21.05 3.91
N ASP A 94 7.86 20.07 4.61
CA ASP A 94 9.27 19.74 4.54
C ASP A 94 9.57 19.02 3.21
N LEU A 95 10.05 19.79 2.22
CA LEU A 95 10.39 19.28 0.89
C LEU A 95 11.56 18.27 0.90
N SER A 96 12.39 18.26 1.95
CA SER A 96 13.52 17.32 2.04
C SER A 96 13.04 15.87 2.14
N ARG A 97 11.81 15.65 2.64
CA ARG A 97 11.16 14.34 2.74
C ARG A 97 10.71 13.77 1.39
N PHE A 98 10.58 14.61 0.37
CA PHE A 98 10.07 14.23 -0.96
C PHE A 98 11.16 14.34 -2.04
N VAL A 99 12.43 14.18 -1.64
CA VAL A 99 13.57 14.11 -2.56
C VAL A 99 13.59 12.74 -3.23
N ARG A 100 13.68 12.74 -4.56
CA ARG A 100 13.75 11.53 -5.38
C ARG A 100 15.20 11.10 -5.62
N PRO A 101 15.50 9.81 -5.84
CA PRO A 101 14.56 8.67 -5.79
C PRO A 101 14.16 8.32 -4.35
N PHE A 102 12.94 7.81 -4.16
CA PHE A 102 12.51 7.29 -2.88
C PHE A 102 13.16 5.94 -2.61
N ARG A 103 13.41 5.65 -1.33
CA ARG A 103 14.02 4.39 -0.93
C ARG A 103 13.08 3.22 -1.30
N GLN A 104 13.65 2.18 -1.89
CA GLN A 104 12.94 0.95 -2.22
C GLN A 104 13.44 -0.18 -1.33
N ILE A 105 12.51 -0.94 -0.75
CA ILE A 105 12.79 -2.12 0.05
C ILE A 105 12.01 -3.31 -0.51
N GLU A 106 12.65 -4.48 -0.55
CA GLU A 106 11.96 -5.72 -0.91
C GLU A 106 11.25 -6.29 0.32
N PHE A 107 10.04 -6.82 0.14
CA PHE A 107 9.17 -7.20 1.24
C PHE A 107 9.80 -8.26 2.17
N ILE A 108 10.20 -9.42 1.64
CA ILE A 108 10.78 -10.50 2.44
C ILE A 108 12.20 -10.16 2.92
N PRO A 109 13.14 -9.72 2.06
CA PRO A 109 14.47 -9.33 2.53
C PRO A 109 14.44 -8.21 3.57
N GLY A 110 13.54 -7.22 3.42
CA GLY A 110 13.36 -6.15 4.38
C GLY A 110 12.89 -6.66 5.75
N LEU A 111 11.98 -7.65 5.77
CA LEU A 111 11.55 -8.29 7.02
C LEU A 111 12.70 -9.07 7.67
N GLU A 112 13.42 -9.87 6.88
CA GLU A 112 14.57 -10.64 7.38
C GLU A 112 15.66 -9.74 7.98
N GLU A 113 15.96 -8.61 7.32
CA GLU A 113 16.93 -7.62 7.79
C GLU A 113 16.45 -6.93 9.08
N ALA A 114 15.21 -6.43 9.09
CA ALA A 114 14.64 -5.72 10.24
C ALA A 114 14.51 -6.61 11.48
N MET A 115 14.27 -7.90 11.27
CA MET A 115 14.09 -8.88 12.36
C MET A 115 15.39 -9.63 12.71
N GLY A 116 16.42 -9.55 11.87
CA GLY A 116 17.68 -10.27 12.07
C GLY A 116 17.57 -11.79 11.94
N ILE A 117 16.57 -12.30 11.22
CA ILE A 117 16.32 -13.74 11.05
C ILE A 117 16.12 -14.09 9.58
N ARG A 118 16.44 -15.33 9.20
CA ARG A 118 16.11 -15.87 7.88
C ARG A 118 14.79 -16.61 7.91
N PHE A 119 13.96 -16.37 6.91
CA PHE A 119 12.68 -17.02 6.74
C PHE A 119 12.87 -18.38 6.05
N PRO A 120 12.00 -19.35 6.33
CA PRO A 120 11.99 -20.61 5.60
C PRO A 120 11.51 -20.39 4.16
N LYS A 121 11.46 -21.46 3.38
CA LYS A 121 10.95 -21.42 2.01
C LYS A 121 9.44 -21.18 2.03
N LEU A 122 9.03 -19.93 1.79
CA LEU A 122 7.63 -19.50 1.91
C LEU A 122 6.66 -20.11 0.87
N SER A 123 7.19 -20.78 -0.16
CA SER A 123 6.38 -21.46 -1.17
C SER A 123 6.03 -22.91 -0.78
N SER A 124 6.40 -23.38 0.41
CA SER A 124 6.06 -24.73 0.88
C SER A 124 4.68 -24.75 1.54
N ASP A 125 4.02 -25.92 1.54
CA ASP A 125 2.75 -26.12 2.24
C ASP A 125 2.91 -25.94 3.77
N ASP A 126 4.12 -26.19 4.29
CA ASP A 126 4.49 -26.05 5.69
C ASP A 126 5.06 -24.66 6.06
N ALA A 127 5.01 -23.68 5.15
CA ALA A 127 5.65 -22.37 5.36
C ALA A 127 5.15 -21.63 6.61
N LEU A 128 3.84 -21.68 6.90
CA LEU A 128 3.27 -21.05 8.09
C LEU A 128 3.77 -21.68 9.40
N PRO A 129 3.63 -23.00 9.65
CA PRO A 129 4.14 -23.61 10.88
C PRO A 129 5.67 -23.49 11.01
N GLU A 130 6.42 -23.58 9.92
CA GLU A 130 7.87 -23.38 9.94
C GLU A 130 8.24 -21.95 10.36
N LEU A 131 7.61 -20.93 9.76
CA LEU A 131 7.89 -19.54 10.10
C LEU A 131 7.52 -19.25 11.56
N LEU A 132 6.38 -19.74 12.05
CA LEU A 132 6.00 -19.61 13.46
C LEU A 132 7.02 -20.26 14.41
N ALA A 133 7.58 -21.41 14.03
CA ALA A 133 8.63 -22.06 14.81
C ALA A 133 9.92 -21.23 14.84
N VAL A 134 10.34 -20.67 13.70
CA VAL A 134 11.50 -19.77 13.62
C VAL A 134 11.30 -18.53 14.49
N LEU A 135 10.15 -17.88 14.40
CA LEU A 135 9.83 -16.69 15.22
C LEU A 135 9.88 -17.01 16.71
N LYS A 136 9.31 -18.16 17.11
CA LYS A 136 9.34 -18.61 18.51
C LYS A 136 10.76 -18.87 19.00
N LEU A 137 11.60 -19.51 18.18
CA LEU A 137 13.01 -19.78 18.52
C LEU A 137 13.83 -18.47 18.62
N ALA A 138 13.50 -17.47 17.82
CA ALA A 138 14.10 -16.14 17.87
C ALA A 138 13.55 -15.25 19.00
N GLY A 139 12.56 -15.73 19.77
CA GLY A 139 11.93 -14.96 20.84
C GLY A 139 11.04 -13.81 20.35
N ILE A 140 10.60 -13.85 19.09
CA ILE A 140 9.75 -12.82 18.48
C ILE A 140 8.28 -13.16 18.74
N THR A 141 7.60 -12.27 19.46
CA THR A 141 6.15 -12.37 19.67
C THR A 141 5.40 -11.81 18.48
N VAL A 142 4.54 -12.65 17.89
CA VAL A 142 3.61 -12.23 16.84
C VAL A 142 2.52 -11.34 17.45
N PRO A 143 2.24 -10.15 16.89
CA PRO A 143 1.16 -9.31 17.36
C PRO A 143 -0.22 -9.97 17.19
N GLY A 144 -1.05 -9.92 18.24
CA GLY A 144 -2.42 -10.44 18.24
C GLY A 144 -2.54 -11.96 18.34
N GLU A 145 -3.68 -12.50 17.93
CA GLU A 145 -3.94 -13.96 17.94
C GLU A 145 -3.06 -14.70 16.92
N VAL A 146 -2.80 -16.00 17.08
CA VAL A 146 -2.00 -16.75 16.10
C VAL A 146 -2.66 -16.68 14.71
N PRO A 147 -1.98 -16.14 13.68
CA PRO A 147 -2.57 -16.01 12.35
C PRO A 147 -2.92 -17.36 11.75
N ASN A 148 -4.05 -17.42 11.03
CA ASN A 148 -4.52 -18.66 10.39
C ASN A 148 -4.02 -18.83 8.94
N SER A 149 -3.21 -17.90 8.45
CA SER A 149 -2.62 -17.96 7.10
C SER A 149 -1.28 -17.24 7.05
N LEU A 150 -0.43 -17.65 6.10
CA LEU A 150 0.87 -17.02 5.87
C LEU A 150 0.76 -15.53 5.49
N PRO A 151 -0.14 -15.12 4.56
CA PRO A 151 -0.29 -13.70 4.22
C PRO A 151 -0.66 -12.83 5.43
N LYS A 152 -1.54 -13.29 6.31
CA LYS A 152 -1.90 -12.55 7.53
C LYS A 152 -0.75 -12.44 8.53
N LEU A 153 0.09 -13.47 8.62
CA LEU A 153 1.29 -13.41 9.45
C LEU A 153 2.27 -12.38 8.89
N LEU A 154 2.54 -12.44 7.58
CA LEU A 154 3.45 -11.51 6.90
C LEU A 154 2.97 -10.06 6.96
N ASP A 155 1.68 -9.82 6.77
CA ASP A 155 1.03 -8.51 6.92
C ASP A 155 1.27 -7.92 8.31
N ARG A 156 1.04 -8.70 9.37
CA ARG A 156 1.28 -8.26 10.75
C ARG A 156 2.75 -7.99 11.07
N LEU A 157 3.65 -8.78 10.49
CA LEU A 157 5.08 -8.54 10.64
C LEU A 157 5.47 -7.24 9.89
N ALA A 158 4.95 -7.04 8.67
CA ALA A 158 5.20 -5.81 7.91
C ALA A 158 4.70 -4.56 8.63
N ALA A 159 3.52 -4.62 9.25
CA ALA A 159 2.98 -3.52 10.05
C ALA A 159 3.90 -3.12 11.22
N VAL A 160 4.64 -4.06 11.82
CA VAL A 160 5.54 -3.79 12.95
C VAL A 160 6.95 -3.43 12.50
N TYR A 161 7.46 -4.08 11.45
CA TYR A 161 8.88 -4.01 11.10
C TYR A 161 9.17 -3.21 9.83
N LEU A 162 8.23 -3.11 8.88
CA LEU A 162 8.42 -2.38 7.62
C LEU A 162 7.73 -1.03 7.60
N GLU A 163 6.44 -0.96 7.98
CA GLU A 163 5.67 0.29 7.89
C GLU A 163 6.28 1.46 8.69
N PRO A 164 6.82 1.27 9.91
CA PRO A 164 7.45 2.37 10.65
C PRO A 164 8.66 2.99 9.93
N MET A 165 9.26 2.26 8.98
CA MET A 165 10.35 2.77 8.17
C MET A 165 9.92 3.95 7.27
N SER A 166 8.62 4.14 7.01
CA SER A 166 8.08 5.22 6.20
C SER A 166 7.62 6.45 7.00
N PHE A 167 7.85 6.49 8.32
CA PHE A 167 7.40 7.63 9.16
C PHE A 167 8.12 8.94 8.84
N HIS A 168 9.34 8.87 8.32
CA HIS A 168 10.17 10.04 8.02
C HIS A 168 10.19 10.41 6.54
N GLU A 169 10.12 9.44 5.64
CA GLU A 169 10.16 9.65 4.19
C GLU A 169 9.31 8.60 3.47
N PRO A 170 8.77 8.90 2.26
CA PRO A 170 8.13 7.91 1.43
C PRO A 170 9.12 6.80 1.06
N ILE A 171 8.66 5.56 1.15
CA ILE A 171 9.40 4.39 0.70
C ILE A 171 8.48 3.54 -0.18
N PHE A 172 9.06 2.76 -1.09
CA PHE A 172 8.36 1.70 -1.78
C PHE A 172 8.68 0.37 -1.13
N ILE A 173 7.66 -0.37 -0.71
CA ILE A 173 7.77 -1.78 -0.37
C ILE A 173 7.39 -2.56 -1.63
N THR A 174 8.31 -3.37 -2.15
CA THR A 174 8.18 -4.05 -3.44
C THR A 174 8.31 -5.56 -3.29
N ASN A 175 7.95 -6.32 -4.34
CA ASN A 175 8.09 -7.77 -4.38
C ASN A 175 7.34 -8.50 -3.24
N HIS A 176 6.08 -8.11 -3.02
CA HIS A 176 5.17 -8.82 -2.12
C HIS A 176 4.97 -10.28 -2.60
N PRO A 177 4.96 -11.27 -1.70
CA PRO A 177 4.81 -12.69 -2.03
C PRO A 177 3.39 -13.11 -2.43
#